data_AF-A0A0L8FQQ7-F1
#
_entry.id   AF-A0A0L8FQQ7-F1
#
_cell.length_a   1.000
_cell.length_b   1.000
_cell.length_c   1.000
_cell.angle_alpha   90.00
_cell.angle_beta   90.00
_cell.angle_gamma   90.00
#
_symmetry.space_group_name_H-M   'P 1'
#
loop_
_entity.id
_entity.type
_entity.pdbx_description
1 polymer ?
#
loop_
_entity_poly.entity_id
_entity_poly.type
_entity_poly.pdbx_seq_one_letter_code
_entity_poly.pdbx_strand_id
1 'polypeptide(L)'
;MWHKNVYTPAVRLGNWFEDVVLEEETIKDFLHKKSQNELLMQKTAFVKEKLLQPVELSVVSDGYVRFGNVVQIKNLGDPSRIYFGRPRVDCVLSANCDTDLVFNGGLLVPPCKITGSRQASPCLRNSFIITSGNESDDGQLLHYNQTFYLRIPDQIGGHLYLQSDRFDFSKCSLRARHQQVFLSDQTMYLAKWRVLYFNQLLRLEHDYHPVCANKTVILNHVYTNQNLNVEDTSRLLSTEYNADYEITAHTLLDEHKAEKEQNLWLITTKEPEGIALPPRCLKTPPPPPPVVPSTEETIPAVKEAETKPAGICCLTISEEERQGKVHDLQNEESRLHSQYIEEHTKAPRCGKKVGFADNKEDLPCSNCNLSNNSSNDHNQDAVAPTTTPVEASKM
;
A
#
# COMPACT_ATOMS: atom_id res chain seq x y z
N MET A 1 34.88 -31.94 6.80
CA MET A 1 34.56 -33.34 6.41
C MET A 1 35.09 -34.24 7.50
N TRP A 2 34.34 -35.14 8.15
CA TRP A 2 32.98 -35.63 7.89
C TRP A 2 32.18 -35.79 9.19
N HIS A 3 30.89 -35.50 9.15
CA HIS A 3 29.84 -36.32 9.77
C HIS A 3 28.55 -36.04 8.99
N LYS A 4 28.33 -36.84 7.94
CA LYS A 4 27.11 -36.81 7.13
C LYS A 4 26.52 -38.21 7.26
N ASN A 5 25.31 -38.33 7.82
CA ASN A 5 24.70 -39.65 8.02
C ASN A 5 24.47 -40.30 6.64
N VAL A 6 25.23 -41.37 6.38
CA VAL A 6 25.22 -42.12 5.10
C VAL A 6 24.06 -43.14 5.09
N TYR A 7 23.57 -43.51 6.27
CA TYR A 7 22.52 -44.48 6.48
C TYR A 7 21.29 -43.82 7.11
N THR A 8 20.11 -44.40 6.89
CA THR A 8 18.87 -43.99 7.55
C THR A 8 18.84 -44.50 9.01
N PRO A 9 18.07 -43.87 9.93
CA PRO A 9 18.03 -44.29 11.34
C PRO A 9 17.50 -45.71 11.57
N ALA A 10 16.80 -46.29 10.58
CA ALA A 10 16.41 -47.71 10.56
C ALA A 10 17.62 -48.68 10.52
N VAL A 11 18.77 -48.23 10.03
CA VAL A 11 20.04 -48.97 10.06
C VAL A 11 20.79 -48.56 11.32
N ARG A 12 20.96 -49.49 12.26
CA ARG A 12 21.51 -49.24 13.61
C ARG A 12 23.03 -49.04 13.61
N LEU A 13 23.51 -47.99 12.95
CA LEU A 13 24.91 -47.59 12.84
C LEU A 13 25.07 -46.10 13.17
N GLY A 14 26.15 -45.72 13.84
CA GLY A 14 26.36 -44.32 14.25
C GLY A 14 25.29 -43.86 15.24
N ASN A 15 24.77 -42.64 15.04
CA ASN A 15 23.89 -41.95 16.00
C ASN A 15 22.39 -42.34 15.92
N TRP A 16 22.09 -43.51 15.32
CA TRP A 16 20.74 -43.95 14.99
C TRP A 16 19.71 -43.85 16.12
N PHE A 17 20.14 -43.99 17.39
CA PHE A 17 19.23 -43.92 18.54
C PHE A 17 18.80 -42.47 18.84
N GLU A 18 19.73 -41.52 18.84
CA GLU A 18 19.38 -40.10 18.99
C GLU A 18 18.58 -39.61 17.78
N ASP A 19 18.96 -40.04 16.57
CA ASP A 19 18.21 -39.71 15.34
C ASP A 19 16.74 -40.21 15.43
N VAL A 20 16.50 -41.45 15.89
CA VAL A 20 15.14 -41.99 16.10
C VAL A 20 14.38 -41.26 17.22
N VAL A 21 15.04 -40.91 18.33
CA VAL A 21 14.39 -40.16 19.42
C VAL A 21 13.99 -38.76 18.96
N LEU A 22 14.82 -38.08 18.17
CA LEU A 22 14.50 -36.79 17.56
C LEU A 22 13.38 -36.88 16.51
N GLU A 23 13.34 -37.94 15.69
CA GLU A 23 12.20 -38.22 14.81
C GLU A 23 10.91 -38.45 15.61
N GLU A 24 10.96 -39.22 16.70
CA GLU A 24 9.80 -39.42 17.58
C GLU A 24 9.34 -38.12 18.26
N GLU A 25 10.25 -37.31 18.78
CA GLU A 25 9.91 -36.04 19.45
C GLU A 25 9.34 -35.03 18.46
N THR A 26 9.95 -34.84 17.29
CA THR A 26 9.41 -33.95 16.25
C THR A 26 8.03 -34.40 15.75
N ILE A 27 7.76 -35.71 15.68
CA ILE A 27 6.42 -36.23 15.37
C ILE A 27 5.42 -35.96 16.51
N LYS A 28 5.80 -36.16 17.78
CA LYS A 28 4.95 -35.85 18.95
C LYS A 28 4.59 -34.36 18.96
N ASP A 29 5.57 -33.51 18.71
CA ASP A 29 5.45 -32.05 18.68
C ASP A 29 4.55 -31.57 17.51
N PHE A 30 4.72 -32.16 16.33
CA PHE A 30 3.84 -31.93 15.17
C PHE A 30 2.39 -32.36 15.45
N LEU A 31 2.18 -33.54 16.04
CA LEU A 31 0.85 -34.04 16.38
C LEU A 31 0.17 -33.18 17.47
N HIS A 32 0.93 -32.70 18.45
CA HIS A 32 0.43 -31.77 19.45
C HIS A 32 -0.02 -30.46 18.80
N LYS A 33 0.85 -29.79 18.03
CA LYS A 33 0.53 -28.55 17.30
C LYS A 33 -0.63 -28.75 16.31
N LYS A 34 -0.74 -29.90 15.65
CA LYS A 34 -1.88 -30.27 14.80
C LYS A 34 -3.19 -30.35 15.58
N SER A 35 -3.16 -30.91 16.79
CA SER A 35 -4.36 -31.03 17.67
C SER A 35 -4.88 -29.67 18.15
N GLN A 36 -3.99 -28.70 18.33
CA GLN A 36 -4.32 -27.33 18.75
C GLN A 36 -4.59 -26.37 17.56
N ASN A 37 -4.54 -26.86 16.31
CA ASN A 37 -4.59 -26.06 15.08
C ASN A 37 -3.49 -24.99 14.97
N GLU A 38 -2.34 -25.24 15.60
CA GLU A 38 -1.25 -24.26 15.66
C GLU A 38 -0.32 -24.26 14.46
N LEU A 39 -0.35 -25.32 13.64
CA LEU A 39 0.49 -25.43 12.44
C LEU A 39 0.23 -24.26 11.49
N LEU A 40 1.31 -23.65 10.98
CA LEU A 40 1.23 -22.55 10.02
C LEU A 40 0.32 -22.88 8.83
N MET A 41 0.40 -24.10 8.28
CA MET A 41 -0.48 -24.56 7.19
C MET A 41 -1.98 -24.51 7.55
N GLN A 42 -2.36 -24.84 8.80
CA GLN A 42 -3.77 -24.76 9.25
C GLN A 42 -4.21 -23.29 9.39
N LYS A 43 -3.37 -22.45 10.00
CA LYS A 43 -3.63 -21.01 10.18
C LYS A 43 -3.73 -20.27 8.85
N THR A 44 -2.77 -20.44 7.95
CA THR A 44 -2.78 -19.85 6.61
C THR A 44 -3.97 -20.34 5.78
N ALA A 45 -4.33 -21.63 5.85
CA ALA A 45 -5.52 -22.14 5.16
C ALA A 45 -6.81 -21.49 5.67
N PHE A 46 -7.01 -21.39 6.99
CA PHE A 46 -8.16 -20.73 7.60
C PHE A 46 -8.25 -19.25 7.22
N VAL A 47 -7.15 -18.50 7.31
CA VAL A 47 -7.10 -17.08 6.93
C VAL A 47 -7.39 -16.91 5.44
N LYS A 48 -6.85 -17.77 4.58
CA LYS A 48 -7.10 -17.76 3.13
C LYS A 48 -8.54 -18.10 2.79
N GLU A 49 -9.16 -19.07 3.45
CA GLU A 49 -10.58 -19.41 3.30
C GLU A 49 -11.47 -18.21 3.68
N LYS A 50 -11.21 -17.57 4.82
CA LYS A 50 -11.97 -16.39 5.28
C LYS A 50 -11.81 -15.18 4.35
N LEU A 51 -10.59 -14.87 3.92
CA LEU A 51 -10.33 -13.72 3.05
C LEU A 51 -10.83 -13.92 1.61
N LEU A 52 -10.90 -15.16 1.14
CA LEU A 52 -11.44 -15.50 -0.19
C LEU A 52 -12.93 -15.87 -0.17
N GLN A 53 -13.61 -15.72 0.98
CA GLN A 53 -15.07 -15.84 1.05
C GLN A 53 -15.74 -14.87 0.05
N PRO A 54 -16.67 -15.33 -0.80
CA PRO A 54 -17.27 -14.50 -1.84
C PRO A 54 -18.15 -13.38 -1.24
N VAL A 55 -18.21 -12.26 -1.95
CA VAL A 55 -18.96 -11.05 -1.57
C VAL A 55 -19.82 -10.60 -2.74
N GLU A 56 -21.09 -10.29 -2.50
CA GLU A 56 -21.93 -9.64 -3.52
C GLU A 56 -21.60 -8.14 -3.59
N LEU A 57 -21.26 -7.66 -4.78
CA LEU A 57 -21.09 -6.23 -5.04
C LEU A 57 -22.46 -5.56 -5.13
N SER A 58 -22.55 -4.29 -4.75
CA SER A 58 -23.80 -3.53 -4.84
C SER A 58 -24.33 -3.48 -6.27
N VAL A 59 -25.64 -3.70 -6.43
CA VAL A 59 -26.32 -3.54 -7.72
C VAL A 59 -26.64 -2.07 -7.93
N VAL A 60 -26.23 -1.52 -9.08
CA VAL A 60 -26.43 -0.11 -9.43
C VAL A 60 -27.35 -0.02 -10.64
N SER A 61 -28.58 0.48 -10.43
CA SER A 61 -29.66 0.50 -11.44
C SER A 61 -29.71 1.77 -12.31
N ASP A 62 -29.19 2.89 -11.82
CA ASP A 62 -29.13 4.18 -12.53
C ASP A 62 -27.79 4.41 -13.26
N GLY A 63 -26.81 3.53 -13.03
CA GLY A 63 -25.45 3.59 -13.56
C GLY A 63 -24.46 4.41 -12.73
N TYR A 64 -24.85 4.92 -11.55
CA TYR A 64 -24.01 5.83 -10.76
C TYR A 64 -23.50 5.24 -9.44
N VAL A 65 -22.26 5.59 -9.11
CA VAL A 65 -21.60 5.22 -7.84
C VAL A 65 -22.14 6.06 -6.69
N ARG A 66 -22.45 5.42 -5.56
CA ARG A 66 -22.98 6.05 -4.34
C ARG A 66 -22.13 5.69 -3.11
N PHE A 67 -22.20 6.53 -2.08
CA PHE A 67 -21.67 6.18 -0.76
C PHE A 67 -22.42 4.98 -0.17
N GLY A 68 -21.71 4.14 0.58
CA GLY A 68 -22.19 2.84 1.07
C GLY A 68 -22.13 1.71 0.03
N ASN A 69 -21.77 1.96 -1.23
CA ASN A 69 -21.65 0.90 -2.24
C ASN A 69 -20.43 -0.01 -2.03
N VAL A 70 -20.65 -1.32 -2.12
CA VAL A 70 -19.62 -2.36 -2.19
C VAL A 70 -19.19 -2.53 -3.65
N VAL A 71 -17.90 -2.31 -3.92
CA VAL A 71 -17.30 -2.24 -5.26
C VAL A 71 -15.99 -3.03 -5.33
N GLN A 72 -15.55 -3.39 -6.53
CA GLN A 72 -14.14 -3.71 -6.79
C GLN A 72 -13.45 -2.56 -7.51
N ILE A 73 -12.19 -2.30 -7.19
CA ILE A 73 -11.35 -1.32 -7.87
C ILE A 73 -10.45 -2.06 -8.87
N LYS A 74 -10.81 -2.04 -10.15
CA LYS A 74 -10.20 -2.88 -11.20
C LYS A 74 -9.31 -2.06 -12.14
N ASN A 75 -8.09 -2.52 -12.41
CA ASN A 75 -7.27 -2.06 -13.53
C ASN A 75 -7.36 -3.07 -14.68
N LEU A 76 -7.47 -2.57 -15.92
CA LEU A 76 -7.42 -3.42 -17.11
C LEU A 76 -5.98 -3.63 -17.55
N GLY A 77 -5.63 -4.85 -17.95
CA GLY A 77 -4.36 -5.12 -18.61
C GLY A 77 -4.38 -4.71 -20.08
N ASP A 78 -3.20 -4.50 -20.67
CA ASP A 78 -3.04 -4.50 -22.13
C ASP A 78 -2.34 -5.80 -22.56
N PRO A 79 -3.10 -6.78 -23.12
CA PRO A 79 -2.52 -8.03 -23.62
C PRO A 79 -1.52 -7.83 -24.77
N SER A 80 -1.55 -6.67 -25.43
CA SER A 80 -0.62 -6.29 -26.51
C SER A 80 0.77 -5.95 -25.98
N ARG A 81 0.87 -5.54 -24.70
CA ARG A 81 2.13 -5.13 -24.06
C ARG A 81 2.74 -6.29 -23.28
N ILE A 82 3.79 -6.86 -23.85
CA ILE A 82 4.56 -7.93 -23.26
C ILE A 82 5.63 -7.33 -22.33
N TYR A 83 5.30 -7.21 -21.05
CA TYR A 83 6.25 -6.84 -19.99
C TYR A 83 7.06 -8.07 -19.57
N PHE A 84 8.37 -8.05 -19.84
CA PHE A 84 9.33 -9.10 -19.43
C PHE A 84 8.91 -10.53 -19.83
N GLY A 85 8.36 -10.68 -21.04
CA GLY A 85 7.94 -11.97 -21.59
C GLY A 85 6.54 -12.43 -21.18
N ARG A 86 5.73 -11.59 -20.51
CA ARG A 86 4.31 -11.87 -20.20
C ARG A 86 3.42 -10.65 -20.50
N PRO A 87 2.20 -10.83 -21.04
CA PRO A 87 1.24 -9.74 -21.15
C PRO A 87 0.79 -9.26 -19.77
N ARG A 88 0.46 -7.97 -19.60
CA ARG A 88 -0.32 -7.54 -18.42
C ARG A 88 -1.75 -8.04 -18.57
N VAL A 89 -2.26 -8.70 -17.54
CA VAL A 89 -3.67 -9.08 -17.42
C VAL A 89 -4.35 -8.19 -16.40
N ASP A 90 -5.67 -8.10 -16.50
CA ASP A 90 -6.52 -7.42 -15.52
C ASP A 90 -6.16 -7.79 -14.07
N CYS A 91 -6.26 -6.80 -13.19
CA CYS A 91 -6.12 -7.01 -11.76
C CYS A 91 -7.12 -6.16 -10.96
N VAL A 92 -7.41 -6.61 -9.74
CA VAL A 92 -8.25 -5.90 -8.78
C VAL A 92 -7.43 -5.53 -7.56
N LEU A 93 -7.62 -4.31 -7.05
CA LEU A 93 -7.06 -3.88 -5.78
C LEU A 93 -7.43 -4.89 -4.69
N SER A 94 -6.45 -5.30 -3.89
CA SER A 94 -6.59 -6.43 -2.96
C SER A 94 -5.72 -6.22 -1.74
N ALA A 95 -6.30 -6.35 -0.55
CA ALA A 95 -5.56 -6.39 0.70
C ALA A 95 -4.59 -7.59 0.72
N ASN A 96 -3.44 -7.44 1.35
CA ASN A 96 -2.50 -8.55 1.54
C ASN A 96 -2.27 -8.79 3.03
N CYS A 97 -2.85 -9.88 3.54
CA CYS A 97 -2.48 -10.42 4.85
C CYS A 97 -1.01 -10.84 4.84
N ASP A 98 -0.31 -10.52 5.92
CA ASP A 98 1.06 -10.97 6.16
C ASP A 98 1.01 -12.15 7.15
N THR A 99 1.38 -13.35 6.70
CA THR A 99 1.21 -14.60 7.48
C THR A 99 1.98 -14.62 8.77
N ASP A 100 3.08 -13.87 8.85
CA ASP A 100 3.87 -13.74 10.08
C ASP A 100 3.12 -12.97 11.18
N LEU A 101 2.12 -12.15 10.81
CA LEU A 101 1.29 -11.37 11.73
C LEU A 101 -0.03 -12.06 12.12
N VAL A 102 -0.42 -13.13 11.42
CA VAL A 102 -1.66 -13.91 11.68
C VAL A 102 -1.72 -14.47 13.11
N PHE A 103 -0.56 -14.68 13.74
CA PHE A 103 -0.46 -15.17 15.11
C PHE A 103 -1.15 -14.28 16.16
N ASN A 104 -1.43 -13.01 15.83
CA ASN A 104 -2.12 -12.06 16.72
C ASN A 104 -3.66 -12.07 16.60
N GLY A 105 -4.25 -13.01 15.85
CA GLY A 105 -5.70 -13.31 15.90
C GLY A 105 -6.62 -12.47 15.01
N GLY A 106 -6.13 -11.43 14.33
CA GLY A 106 -6.86 -10.70 13.29
C GLY A 106 -6.61 -11.28 11.88
N LEU A 107 -7.62 -11.25 10.99
CA LEU A 107 -7.44 -11.69 9.59
C LEU A 107 -6.63 -10.69 8.76
N LEU A 108 -6.72 -9.40 9.09
CA LEU A 108 -5.83 -8.34 8.62
C LEU A 108 -5.42 -7.48 9.83
N VAL A 109 -4.13 -7.16 9.92
CA VAL A 109 -3.56 -6.31 10.98
C VAL A 109 -3.05 -5.01 10.33
N PRO A 110 -3.45 -3.82 10.81
CA PRO A 110 -2.91 -2.55 10.30
C PRO A 110 -1.46 -2.32 10.77
N PRO A 111 -0.58 -1.69 9.97
CA PRO A 111 -0.80 -1.29 8.58
C PRO A 111 -0.68 -2.50 7.62
N CYS A 112 -1.75 -2.79 6.89
CA CYS A 112 -1.81 -3.91 5.95
C CYS A 112 -1.35 -3.46 4.54
N LYS A 113 -0.54 -4.30 3.88
CA LYS A 113 -0.03 -4.04 2.52
C LYS A 113 -1.14 -4.21 1.48
N ILE A 114 -1.07 -3.49 0.35
CA ILE A 114 -2.03 -3.66 -0.76
C ILE A 114 -1.35 -4.13 -2.05
N THR A 115 -2.10 -4.84 -2.88
CA THR A 115 -1.63 -5.58 -4.06
C THR A 115 -2.67 -5.53 -5.17
N GLY A 116 -2.23 -5.68 -6.43
CA GLY A 116 -3.11 -5.82 -7.58
C GLY A 116 -3.30 -7.30 -7.88
N SER A 117 -4.32 -7.93 -7.31
CA SER A 117 -4.47 -9.38 -7.49
C SER A 117 -5.10 -9.73 -8.83
N ARG A 118 -4.58 -10.80 -9.44
CA ARG A 118 -5.05 -11.35 -10.72
C ARG A 118 -6.33 -12.18 -10.56
N GLN A 119 -6.79 -12.40 -9.33
CA GLN A 119 -8.07 -13.03 -9.01
C GLN A 119 -9.21 -11.99 -9.01
N ALA A 120 -9.89 -11.85 -10.15
CA ALA A 120 -10.97 -10.87 -10.33
C ALA A 120 -12.30 -11.24 -9.62
N SER A 121 -12.48 -12.46 -9.12
CA SER A 121 -13.71 -12.88 -8.43
C SER A 121 -13.99 -12.05 -7.17
N PRO A 122 -15.18 -11.44 -7.00
CA PRO A 122 -15.53 -10.72 -5.77
C PRO A 122 -15.39 -11.55 -4.50
N CYS A 123 -14.54 -11.09 -3.60
CA CYS A 123 -14.33 -11.69 -2.28
C CYS A 123 -13.97 -10.62 -1.24
N LEU A 124 -13.97 -11.01 0.04
CA LEU A 124 -13.67 -10.12 1.16
C LEU A 124 -12.31 -9.40 0.98
N ARG A 125 -11.28 -10.07 0.47
CA ARG A 125 -9.95 -9.50 0.19
C ARG A 125 -9.92 -8.33 -0.82
N ASN A 126 -10.82 -8.33 -1.82
CA ASN A 126 -10.75 -7.44 -2.99
C ASN A 126 -11.98 -6.53 -3.19
N SER A 127 -12.96 -6.60 -2.28
CA SER A 127 -14.12 -5.72 -2.25
C SER A 127 -13.87 -4.55 -1.30
N PHE A 128 -14.31 -3.36 -1.68
CA PHE A 128 -14.19 -2.11 -0.92
C PHE A 128 -15.56 -1.45 -0.79
N ILE A 129 -15.77 -0.71 0.29
CA ILE A 129 -16.93 0.17 0.49
C ILE A 129 -16.47 1.60 0.27
N ILE A 130 -17.20 2.33 -0.58
CA ILE A 130 -17.00 3.77 -0.80
C ILE A 130 -17.70 4.53 0.32
N THR A 131 -16.95 5.27 1.14
CA THR A 131 -17.53 6.09 2.23
C THR A 131 -17.19 7.56 2.10
N SER A 132 -18.11 8.38 2.58
CA SER A 132 -18.02 9.81 2.81
C SER A 132 -17.16 10.13 4.05
N GLY A 133 -17.03 11.42 4.38
CA GLY A 133 -16.48 11.85 5.68
C GLY A 133 -17.49 11.84 6.83
N ASN A 134 -18.79 11.78 6.52
CA ASN A 134 -19.88 11.73 7.50
C ASN A 134 -20.82 10.57 7.12
N GLU A 135 -21.10 9.66 8.05
CA GLU A 135 -21.94 8.47 7.79
C GLU A 135 -23.36 8.80 7.30
N SER A 136 -23.84 10.02 7.59
CA SER A 136 -25.13 10.55 7.11
C SER A 136 -25.20 10.81 5.59
N ASP A 137 -24.08 10.69 4.86
CA ASP A 137 -24.05 10.85 3.40
C ASP A 137 -24.22 9.53 2.63
N ASP A 138 -24.35 8.39 3.31
CA ASP A 138 -24.56 7.09 2.66
C ASP A 138 -25.82 7.08 1.76
N GLY A 139 -25.70 6.45 0.58
CA GLY A 139 -26.71 6.48 -0.47
C GLY A 139 -26.68 7.72 -1.38
N GLN A 140 -26.03 8.83 -0.98
CA GLN A 140 -25.80 9.97 -1.89
C GLN A 140 -24.85 9.60 -3.04
N LEU A 141 -24.92 10.35 -4.14
CA LEU A 141 -24.05 10.18 -5.30
C LEU A 141 -22.61 10.61 -4.98
N LEU A 142 -21.62 9.82 -5.44
CA LEU A 142 -20.23 10.24 -5.51
C LEU A 142 -20.01 11.06 -6.78
N HIS A 143 -19.38 12.23 -6.67
CA HIS A 143 -19.10 13.12 -7.80
C HIS A 143 -17.59 13.22 -8.10
N TYR A 144 -17.23 13.59 -9.34
CA TYR A 144 -15.84 13.90 -9.68
C TYR A 144 -15.33 15.08 -8.85
N ASN A 145 -14.05 15.00 -8.47
CA ASN A 145 -13.35 15.93 -7.56
C ASN A 145 -13.89 15.96 -6.11
N GLN A 146 -14.96 15.22 -5.78
CA GLN A 146 -15.43 15.02 -4.41
C GLN A 146 -14.47 14.11 -3.62
N THR A 147 -14.21 14.45 -2.35
CA THR A 147 -13.35 13.64 -1.48
C THR A 147 -14.13 12.48 -0.86
N PHE A 148 -13.55 11.28 -0.90
CA PHE A 148 -14.10 10.06 -0.32
C PHE A 148 -12.98 9.18 0.25
N TYR A 149 -13.38 8.08 0.89
CA TYR A 149 -12.49 7.06 1.42
C TYR A 149 -12.88 5.69 0.83
N LEU A 150 -11.89 4.82 0.63
CA LEU A 150 -12.10 3.40 0.33
C LEU A 150 -11.81 2.61 1.59
N ARG A 151 -12.83 1.94 2.17
CA ARG A 151 -12.64 1.02 3.30
C ARG A 151 -12.87 -0.42 2.89
N ILE A 152 -12.33 -1.36 3.66
CA ILE A 152 -12.60 -2.79 3.52
C ILE A 152 -13.87 -3.15 4.33
N PRO A 153 -14.66 -4.17 3.93
CA PRO A 153 -15.74 -4.71 4.76
C PRO A 153 -15.26 -5.15 6.15
N ASP A 154 -15.96 -4.69 7.18
CA ASP A 154 -15.49 -4.74 8.58
C ASP A 154 -15.31 -6.16 9.15
N GLN A 155 -15.91 -7.14 8.46
CA GLN A 155 -15.90 -8.58 8.72
C GLN A 155 -14.50 -9.21 8.78
N ILE A 156 -13.46 -8.46 8.39
CA ILE A 156 -12.08 -8.94 8.27
C ILE A 156 -11.17 -8.38 9.39
N GLY A 157 -11.23 -7.08 9.64
CA GLY A 157 -10.25 -6.38 10.49
C GLY A 157 -10.75 -5.02 10.98
N GLY A 158 -12.07 -4.83 11.07
CA GLY A 158 -12.68 -3.53 11.32
C GLY A 158 -12.50 -2.55 10.15
N HIS A 159 -12.63 -1.26 10.46
CA HIS A 159 -12.65 -0.18 9.47
C HIS A 159 -11.24 0.14 8.91
N LEU A 160 -10.71 -0.71 8.03
CA LEU A 160 -9.42 -0.48 7.37
C LEU A 160 -9.59 0.36 6.10
N TYR A 161 -9.01 1.56 6.10
CA TYR A 161 -9.06 2.55 5.02
C TYR A 161 -7.80 2.56 4.16
N LEU A 162 -7.97 2.77 2.85
CA LEU A 162 -6.90 2.93 1.87
C LEU A 162 -6.13 4.23 2.13
N GLN A 163 -4.87 4.12 2.51
CA GLN A 163 -3.98 5.25 2.80
C GLN A 163 -2.76 5.31 1.89
N SER A 164 -2.21 6.50 1.75
CA SER A 164 -0.86 6.70 1.25
C SER A 164 -0.19 7.91 1.93
N ASP A 165 1.12 7.86 2.12
CA ASP A 165 1.92 8.93 2.73
C ASP A 165 2.99 9.40 1.73
N ARG A 166 3.62 10.55 1.95
CA ARG A 166 4.69 11.06 1.07
C ARG A 166 5.80 10.02 0.93
N PHE A 167 6.40 9.94 -0.27
CA PHE A 167 7.55 9.08 -0.51
C PHE A 167 8.69 9.43 0.46
N ASP A 168 9.17 8.40 1.16
CA ASP A 168 10.39 8.41 1.96
C ASP A 168 11.14 7.09 1.75
N PHE A 169 12.45 7.08 1.92
CA PHE A 169 13.29 5.90 1.76
C PHE A 169 12.92 4.75 2.73
N SER A 170 12.31 5.07 3.89
CA SER A 170 11.75 4.07 4.81
C SER A 170 10.30 3.66 4.49
N LYS A 171 9.53 4.55 3.83
CA LYS A 171 8.09 4.38 3.50
C LYS A 171 7.85 4.37 1.98
N CYS A 172 8.29 3.33 1.30
CA CYS A 172 8.09 3.18 -0.14
C CYS A 172 7.96 1.71 -0.57
N SER A 173 7.44 1.52 -1.78
CA SER A 173 7.11 0.19 -2.31
C SER A 173 8.34 -0.74 -2.36
N LEU A 174 8.09 -2.04 -2.26
CA LEU A 174 9.13 -3.04 -2.06
C LEU A 174 10.06 -3.16 -3.29
N ARG A 175 9.53 -2.93 -4.50
CA ARG A 175 10.26 -3.18 -5.75
C ARG A 175 10.43 -1.95 -6.63
N ALA A 176 9.35 -1.22 -6.92
CA ALA A 176 9.41 0.00 -7.72
C ALA A 176 10.04 1.18 -6.94
N ARG A 177 10.06 1.12 -5.59
CA ARG A 177 10.54 2.20 -4.71
C ARG A 177 9.78 3.52 -4.96
N HIS A 178 8.48 3.44 -5.27
CA HIS A 178 7.58 4.59 -5.37
C HIS A 178 6.76 4.77 -4.08
N GLN A 179 5.88 5.76 -4.04
CA GLN A 179 5.01 6.05 -2.90
C GLN A 179 4.16 4.82 -2.53
N GLN A 180 4.27 4.32 -1.30
CA GLN A 180 3.55 3.10 -0.87
C GLN A 180 2.06 3.36 -0.64
N VAL A 181 1.23 2.37 -0.94
CA VAL A 181 -0.21 2.36 -0.61
C VAL A 181 -0.49 1.20 0.33
N PHE A 182 -1.23 1.48 1.40
CA PHE A 182 -1.47 0.55 2.50
C PHE A 182 -2.87 0.76 3.11
N LEU A 183 -3.20 -0.04 4.11
CA LEU A 183 -4.50 -0.09 4.76
C LEU A 183 -4.34 0.14 6.26
N SER A 184 -5.02 1.14 6.82
CA SER A 184 -4.98 1.48 8.25
C SER A 184 -6.36 1.80 8.79
N ASP A 185 -6.55 1.49 10.06
CA ASP A 185 -7.66 1.84 10.95
C ASP A 185 -7.94 3.34 11.11
N GLN A 186 -7.01 4.22 10.71
CA GLN A 186 -7.10 5.66 11.00
C GLN A 186 -7.75 6.46 9.85
N THR A 187 -8.76 7.27 10.17
CA THR A 187 -9.47 8.16 9.23
C THR A 187 -8.76 9.52 9.03
N MET A 188 -7.44 9.48 8.84
CA MET A 188 -6.63 10.69 8.64
C MET A 188 -6.77 11.29 7.23
N TYR A 189 -6.22 12.48 7.02
CA TYR A 189 -6.12 13.13 5.70
C TYR A 189 -5.36 12.27 4.66
N LEU A 190 -4.49 11.36 5.12
CA LEU A 190 -3.79 10.34 4.33
C LEU A 190 -4.72 9.27 3.72
N ALA A 191 -5.97 9.18 4.18
CA ALA A 191 -6.98 8.25 3.67
C ALA A 191 -7.92 8.89 2.62
N LYS A 192 -7.74 10.19 2.30
CA LYS A 192 -8.62 10.92 1.39
C LYS A 192 -8.23 10.71 -0.07
N TRP A 193 -9.16 10.16 -0.84
CA TRP A 193 -9.06 10.02 -2.30
C TRP A 193 -10.12 10.89 -2.98
N ARG A 194 -9.93 11.17 -4.26
CA ARG A 194 -10.95 11.78 -5.13
C ARG A 194 -10.94 11.10 -6.50
N VAL A 195 -12.11 11.04 -7.13
CA VAL A 195 -12.23 10.52 -8.50
C VAL A 195 -11.98 11.66 -9.47
N LEU A 196 -11.07 11.49 -10.42
CA LEU A 196 -10.81 12.40 -11.51
C LEU A 196 -11.28 11.80 -12.84
N TYR A 197 -11.76 12.65 -13.75
CA TYR A 197 -12.11 12.21 -15.10
C TYR A 197 -10.86 11.80 -15.89
N PHE A 198 -10.94 10.68 -16.61
CA PHE A 198 -9.78 10.06 -17.25
C PHE A 198 -9.13 10.94 -18.32
N ASN A 199 -9.92 11.67 -19.12
CA ASN A 199 -9.39 12.63 -20.09
C ASN A 199 -9.07 13.96 -19.38
N GLN A 200 -7.78 14.29 -19.29
CA GLN A 200 -7.29 15.54 -18.71
C GLN A 200 -7.96 16.80 -19.31
N LEU A 201 -8.25 16.79 -20.62
CA LEU A 201 -8.82 17.94 -21.34
C LEU A 201 -10.33 18.15 -21.11
N LEU A 202 -11.02 17.19 -20.48
CA LEU A 202 -12.45 17.27 -20.17
C LEU A 202 -12.71 17.25 -18.65
N ARG A 203 -11.65 17.45 -17.85
CA ARG A 203 -11.69 17.29 -16.39
C ARG A 203 -12.43 18.44 -15.72
N LEU A 204 -12.35 19.66 -16.27
CA LEU A 204 -13.06 20.84 -15.76
C LEU A 204 -14.57 20.79 -16.08
N GLU A 205 -14.92 20.27 -17.25
CA GLU A 205 -16.28 20.09 -17.74
C GLU A 205 -17.03 18.98 -16.98
N HIS A 206 -16.29 17.96 -16.52
CA HIS A 206 -16.83 16.84 -15.74
C HIS A 206 -16.67 16.97 -14.22
N ASP A 207 -16.00 18.01 -13.72
CA ASP A 207 -15.95 18.29 -12.28
C ASP A 207 -17.37 18.40 -11.70
N TYR A 208 -17.54 17.87 -10.48
CA TYR A 208 -18.82 17.77 -9.75
C TYR A 208 -19.96 17.01 -10.47
N HIS A 209 -19.72 16.36 -11.61
CA HIS A 209 -20.69 15.42 -12.19
C HIS A 209 -20.63 14.07 -11.44
N PRO A 210 -21.75 13.32 -11.34
CA PRO A 210 -21.75 12.03 -10.66
C PRO A 210 -20.90 10.98 -11.41
N VAL A 211 -20.20 10.16 -10.63
CA VAL A 211 -19.26 9.15 -11.12
C VAL A 211 -20.02 7.94 -11.65
N CYS A 212 -19.70 7.56 -12.88
CA CYS A 212 -20.29 6.41 -13.54
C CYS A 212 -19.67 5.10 -13.07
N ALA A 213 -20.51 4.13 -12.70
CA ALA A 213 -20.08 2.77 -12.45
C ALA A 213 -19.61 2.08 -13.74
N ASN A 214 -18.68 1.14 -13.62
CA ASN A 214 -18.10 0.37 -14.73
C ASN A 214 -17.52 1.27 -15.86
N LYS A 215 -17.00 2.47 -15.51
CA LYS A 215 -16.28 3.37 -16.41
C LYS A 215 -14.86 3.64 -15.93
N THR A 216 -14.01 3.99 -16.90
CA THR A 216 -12.63 4.40 -16.67
C THR A 216 -12.57 5.74 -15.94
N VAL A 217 -11.92 5.75 -14.79
CA VAL A 217 -11.66 6.91 -13.94
C VAL A 217 -10.21 6.87 -13.44
N ILE A 218 -9.75 7.98 -12.87
CA ILE A 218 -8.45 8.05 -12.19
C ILE A 218 -8.72 8.27 -10.69
N LEU A 219 -8.04 7.49 -9.84
CA LEU A 219 -8.12 7.64 -8.39
C LEU A 219 -6.92 8.44 -7.91
N ASN A 220 -7.14 9.66 -7.44
CA ASN A 220 -6.10 10.60 -7.03
C ASN A 220 -6.07 10.73 -5.50
N HIS A 221 -4.90 10.53 -4.91
CA HIS A 221 -4.68 10.71 -3.47
C HIS A 221 -4.60 12.20 -3.14
N VAL A 222 -5.52 12.70 -2.32
CA VAL A 222 -5.73 14.14 -2.13
C VAL A 222 -4.52 14.84 -1.50
N TYR A 223 -3.82 14.19 -0.56
CA TYR A 223 -2.72 14.83 0.16
C TYR A 223 -1.39 14.90 -0.62
N THR A 224 -1.08 13.93 -1.48
CA THR A 224 0.15 13.95 -2.29
C THR A 224 -0.07 14.26 -3.77
N ASN A 225 -1.33 14.37 -4.20
CA ASN A 225 -1.76 14.55 -5.59
C ASN A 225 -1.19 13.50 -6.57
N GLN A 226 -0.83 12.31 -6.06
CA GLN A 226 -0.41 11.16 -6.87
C GLN A 226 -1.59 10.26 -7.20
N ASN A 227 -1.59 9.65 -8.38
CA ASN A 227 -2.63 8.74 -8.81
C ASN A 227 -2.33 7.30 -8.38
N LEU A 228 -3.36 6.53 -8.02
CA LEU A 228 -3.24 5.09 -7.75
C LEU A 228 -2.71 4.38 -9.00
N ASN A 229 -1.75 3.48 -8.83
CA ASN A 229 -0.95 2.94 -9.93
C ASN A 229 -0.71 1.43 -9.78
N VAL A 230 -0.71 0.72 -10.90
CA VAL A 230 -0.21 -0.66 -11.02
C VAL A 230 1.24 -0.63 -11.51
N GLU A 231 2.16 -1.25 -10.79
CA GLU A 231 3.57 -1.29 -11.18
C GLU A 231 3.86 -2.44 -12.16
N ASP A 232 4.15 -2.09 -13.41
CA ASP A 232 4.56 -3.02 -14.48
C ASP A 232 6.02 -3.50 -14.34
N THR A 233 6.42 -3.80 -13.11
CA THR A 233 7.75 -4.32 -12.79
C THR A 233 7.88 -5.79 -13.20
N SER A 234 9.10 -6.19 -13.59
CA SER A 234 9.45 -7.54 -14.07
C SER A 234 9.19 -8.70 -13.11
N ARG A 235 8.82 -8.41 -11.86
CA ARG A 235 8.69 -9.36 -10.77
C ARG A 235 7.39 -9.10 -10.01
N LEU A 236 6.38 -9.91 -10.30
CA LEU A 236 5.14 -10.00 -9.52
C LEU A 236 5.46 -10.31 -8.05
N LEU A 237 4.80 -9.65 -7.11
CA LEU A 237 4.89 -9.93 -5.69
C LEU A 237 4.40 -11.36 -5.43
N SER A 238 5.21 -12.14 -4.70
CA SER A 238 4.78 -13.46 -4.25
C SER A 238 3.94 -13.26 -3.01
N THR A 239 2.63 -13.56 -3.09
CA THR A 239 1.72 -13.55 -1.94
C THR A 239 1.24 -14.97 -1.65
N GLU A 240 0.72 -15.18 -0.45
CA GLU A 240 0.04 -16.42 -0.06
C GLU A 240 -1.18 -16.74 -0.92
N TYR A 241 -1.66 -15.78 -1.72
CA TYR A 241 -2.82 -15.90 -2.58
C TYR A 241 -2.41 -16.31 -3.98
N ASN A 242 -1.46 -15.59 -4.60
CA ASN A 242 -0.89 -15.86 -5.91
C ASN A 242 0.33 -14.94 -6.21
N ALA A 243 0.86 -14.99 -7.43
CA ALA A 243 1.72 -13.92 -7.94
C ALA A 243 0.87 -12.69 -8.34
N ASP A 244 0.91 -11.64 -7.52
CA ASP A 244 0.11 -10.41 -7.64
C ASP A 244 0.98 -9.20 -8.09
N TYR A 245 0.36 -8.13 -8.60
CA TYR A 245 1.07 -6.89 -8.96
C TYR A 245 1.36 -6.01 -7.72
N GLU A 246 2.44 -5.21 -7.76
CA GLU A 246 2.70 -4.16 -6.77
C GLU A 246 1.84 -2.92 -7.08
N ILE A 247 1.32 -2.26 -6.02
CA ILE A 247 0.47 -1.07 -6.10
C ILE A 247 1.13 0.10 -5.41
N THR A 248 1.06 1.28 -6.03
CA THR A 248 1.73 2.51 -5.57
C THR A 248 0.84 3.72 -5.81
N ALA A 249 1.23 4.88 -5.28
CA ALA A 249 0.65 6.16 -5.64
C ALA A 249 1.68 6.92 -6.50
N HIS A 250 1.58 6.77 -7.82
CA HIS A 250 2.53 7.34 -8.77
C HIS A 250 1.84 7.69 -10.08
N THR A 251 1.89 8.97 -10.46
CA THR A 251 1.29 9.46 -11.71
C THR A 251 2.22 9.21 -12.91
N LEU A 252 1.99 8.10 -13.62
CA LEU A 252 2.69 7.74 -14.86
C LEU A 252 2.09 8.47 -16.06
N LEU A 253 2.82 9.44 -16.61
CA LEU A 253 2.42 10.20 -17.79
C LEU A 253 3.01 9.64 -19.09
N ASP A 254 2.33 9.89 -20.21
CA ASP A 254 2.84 9.68 -21.57
C ASP A 254 3.52 10.93 -22.18
N GLU A 255 3.90 10.84 -23.45
CA GLU A 255 4.54 11.92 -24.21
C GLU A 255 3.64 13.14 -24.42
N HIS A 256 2.32 12.97 -24.29
CA HIS A 256 1.30 14.02 -24.38
C HIS A 256 0.89 14.56 -23.00
N LYS A 257 1.51 14.07 -21.91
CA LYS A 257 1.22 14.37 -20.50
C LYS A 257 -0.14 13.83 -20.01
N ALA A 258 -0.76 12.91 -20.74
CA ALA A 258 -1.94 12.19 -20.27
C ALA A 258 -1.54 11.04 -19.34
N GLU A 259 -2.41 10.70 -18.39
CA GLU A 259 -2.20 9.57 -17.49
C GLU A 259 -2.32 8.22 -18.23
N LYS A 260 -1.32 7.34 -18.03
CA LYS A 260 -1.26 6.03 -18.69
C LYS A 260 -2.22 5.01 -18.08
N GLU A 261 -2.44 3.93 -18.82
CA GLU A 261 -3.25 2.75 -18.46
C GLU A 261 -3.03 2.18 -17.04
N GLN A 262 -1.84 2.32 -16.46
CA GLN A 262 -1.54 1.87 -15.09
C GLN A 262 -2.26 2.72 -14.02
N ASN A 263 -2.63 3.96 -14.34
CA ASN A 263 -3.43 4.87 -13.52
C ASN A 263 -4.93 4.84 -13.85
N LEU A 264 -5.35 4.04 -14.84
CA LEU A 264 -6.75 3.95 -15.26
C LEU A 264 -7.46 2.81 -14.52
N TRP A 265 -8.52 3.17 -13.78
CA TRP A 265 -9.27 2.25 -12.91
C TRP A 265 -10.75 2.24 -13.26
N LEU A 266 -11.44 1.13 -12.95
CA LEU A 266 -12.88 1.01 -13.01
C LEU A 266 -13.42 0.74 -11.62
N ILE A 267 -14.33 1.60 -11.15
CA ILE A 267 -15.17 1.32 -9.99
C ILE A 267 -16.23 0.34 -10.45
N THR A 268 -16.06 -0.93 -10.06
CA THR A 268 -16.81 -2.07 -10.59
C THR A 268 -17.93 -2.46 -9.64
N THR A 269 -19.17 -2.50 -10.13
CA THR A 269 -20.39 -2.86 -9.39
C THR A 269 -21.08 -4.06 -10.03
N LYS A 270 -22.02 -4.72 -9.33
CA LYS A 270 -22.86 -5.74 -9.98
C LYS A 270 -23.81 -5.04 -10.97
N GLU A 271 -23.79 -5.46 -12.23
CA GLU A 271 -24.75 -4.95 -13.22
C GLU A 271 -26.14 -5.57 -12.98
N PRO A 272 -27.24 -4.80 -13.16
CA PRO A 272 -28.59 -5.30 -12.98
C PRO A 272 -28.95 -6.32 -14.07
N GLU A 273 -29.61 -7.41 -13.67
CA GLU A 273 -29.96 -8.53 -14.55
C GLU A 273 -31.19 -8.19 -15.43
N GLY A 274 -31.00 -7.35 -16.45
CA GLY A 274 -32.07 -7.02 -17.42
C GLY A 274 -31.63 -6.11 -18.57
N ILE A 275 -31.83 -6.57 -19.81
CA ILE A 275 -31.57 -5.90 -21.10
C ILE A 275 -30.19 -5.24 -21.20
N ALA A 276 -29.28 -5.87 -21.96
CA ALA A 276 -27.90 -5.41 -22.19
C ALA A 276 -27.81 -4.11 -23.01
N LEU A 277 -28.15 -2.98 -22.39
CA LEU A 277 -27.61 -1.67 -22.73
C LEU A 277 -26.29 -1.51 -21.96
N PRO A 278 -25.17 -1.12 -22.60
CA PRO A 278 -23.95 -0.82 -21.87
C PRO A 278 -24.24 0.30 -20.88
N PRO A 279 -23.70 0.28 -19.64
CA PRO A 279 -24.08 1.24 -18.60
C PRO A 279 -23.89 2.67 -19.11
N ARG A 280 -25.02 3.29 -19.44
CA ARG A 280 -25.15 4.69 -19.79
C ARG A 280 -25.78 5.34 -18.57
N CYS A 281 -24.93 5.96 -17.75
CA CYS A 281 -25.34 7.01 -16.85
C CYS A 281 -26.42 7.84 -17.53
N LEU A 282 -27.58 7.92 -16.88
CA LEU A 282 -28.76 8.58 -17.45
C LEU A 282 -28.36 10.01 -17.86
N LYS A 283 -28.77 10.44 -19.06
CA LYS A 283 -28.22 11.68 -19.66
C LYS A 283 -28.45 12.94 -18.81
N THR A 284 -29.37 12.86 -17.86
CA THR A 284 -29.51 13.80 -16.75
C THR A 284 -29.16 13.06 -15.45
N PRO A 285 -28.32 13.64 -14.56
CA PRO A 285 -28.27 13.16 -13.18
C PRO A 285 -29.68 13.25 -12.56
N PRO A 286 -30.03 12.41 -11.56
CA PRO A 286 -31.24 12.65 -10.81
C PRO A 286 -31.17 14.04 -10.16
N PRO A 287 -32.29 14.76 -10.00
CA PRO A 287 -32.28 16.07 -9.38
C PRO A 287 -31.67 16.00 -7.97
N PRO A 288 -30.94 17.03 -7.51
CA PRO A 288 -30.44 17.05 -6.14
C PRO A 288 -31.62 16.91 -5.17
N PRO A 289 -31.40 16.29 -3.98
CA PRO A 289 -32.43 16.23 -2.96
C PRO A 289 -32.92 17.66 -2.67
N PRO A 290 -34.24 17.87 -2.47
CA PRO A 290 -34.77 19.20 -2.26
C PRO A 290 -34.08 19.82 -1.05
N VAL A 291 -33.44 20.98 -1.25
CA VAL A 291 -32.86 21.76 -0.17
C VAL A 291 -34.01 22.17 0.74
N VAL A 292 -34.21 21.41 1.82
CA VAL A 292 -35.10 21.80 2.91
C VAL A 292 -34.52 23.09 3.47
N PRO A 293 -35.20 24.24 3.37
CA PRO A 293 -34.69 25.46 3.97
C PRO A 293 -34.60 25.22 5.48
N SER A 294 -33.39 25.35 6.02
CA SER A 294 -33.19 25.38 7.47
C SER A 294 -34.08 26.48 8.03
N THR A 295 -35.04 26.10 8.88
CA THR A 295 -35.98 27.03 9.49
C THR A 295 -35.24 28.18 10.15
N GLU A 296 -35.64 29.41 9.85
CA GLU A 296 -35.09 30.61 10.48
C GLU A 296 -35.26 30.52 12.00
N GLU A 297 -34.15 30.34 12.74
CA GLU A 297 -34.15 30.48 14.19
C GLU A 297 -34.36 31.96 14.54
N THR A 298 -35.64 32.33 14.69
CA THR A 298 -36.07 33.65 15.14
C THR A 298 -35.40 33.99 16.47
N ILE A 299 -34.40 34.88 16.43
CA ILE A 299 -33.65 35.34 17.61
C ILE A 299 -34.63 35.93 18.64
N PRO A 300 -34.78 35.34 19.84
CA PRO A 300 -35.60 35.92 20.90
C PRO A 300 -34.90 37.14 21.50
N ALA A 301 -35.65 38.22 21.75
CA ALA A 301 -35.07 39.45 22.28
C ALA A 301 -34.50 39.28 23.70
N VAL A 302 -33.42 40.03 23.97
CA VAL A 302 -32.72 40.07 25.26
C VAL A 302 -33.67 40.43 26.40
N LYS A 303 -33.51 39.75 27.54
CA LYS A 303 -33.92 40.25 28.86
C LYS A 303 -32.69 40.34 29.74
N GLU A 304 -32.48 41.52 30.30
CA GLU A 304 -31.40 41.77 31.26
C GLU A 304 -31.71 41.08 32.60
N ALA A 305 -30.70 40.43 33.18
CA ALA A 305 -30.72 39.96 34.55
C ALA A 305 -29.27 40.05 35.09
N GLU A 306 -29.09 40.81 36.16
CA GLU A 306 -27.75 41.07 36.73
C GLU A 306 -27.18 39.81 37.40
N THR A 307 -25.91 39.49 37.14
CA THR A 307 -25.10 38.71 38.09
C THR A 307 -23.61 39.00 37.92
N LYS A 308 -22.85 38.94 39.02
CA LYS A 308 -21.47 39.46 39.09
C LYS A 308 -20.46 38.48 38.47
N PRO A 309 -19.42 38.98 37.77
CA PRO A 309 -18.37 38.11 37.24
C PRO A 309 -17.43 37.61 38.36
N ALA A 310 -17.18 36.29 38.35
CA ALA A 310 -16.01 35.68 38.97
C ALA A 310 -15.07 35.20 37.84
N GLY A 311 -13.77 35.40 38.00
CA GLY A 311 -12.85 35.46 36.87
C GLY A 311 -12.52 34.12 36.18
N ILE A 312 -12.44 34.17 34.85
CA ILE A 312 -11.55 33.32 34.04
C ILE A 312 -10.63 34.27 33.26
N CYS A 313 -9.36 33.91 33.11
CA CYS A 313 -8.33 34.81 32.60
C CYS A 313 -8.17 34.69 31.08
N CYS A 314 -8.41 35.79 30.36
CA CYS A 314 -8.02 35.95 28.95
C CYS A 314 -6.78 36.84 28.87
N LEU A 315 -5.63 36.26 28.51
CA LEU A 315 -4.42 37.03 28.19
C LEU A 315 -4.51 37.59 26.78
N THR A 316 -4.86 38.87 26.66
CA THR A 316 -4.75 39.63 25.41
C THR A 316 -3.27 39.97 25.15
N ILE A 317 -2.65 39.29 24.19
CA ILE A 317 -1.31 39.63 23.70
C ILE A 317 -1.44 40.84 22.75
N SER A 318 -0.64 41.89 22.95
CA SER A 318 -0.62 43.08 22.11
C SER A 318 0.11 42.83 20.78
N GLU A 319 -0.24 43.60 19.74
CA GLU A 319 0.33 43.40 18.39
C GLU A 319 1.83 43.74 18.29
N GLU A 320 2.39 44.42 19.29
CA GLU A 320 3.81 44.76 19.37
C GLU A 320 4.70 43.52 19.59
N GLU A 321 4.24 42.50 20.34
CA GLU A 321 5.00 41.24 20.52
C GLU A 321 5.13 40.42 19.23
N ARG A 322 4.28 40.68 18.23
CA ARG A 322 4.33 40.00 16.92
C ARG A 322 5.47 40.49 16.04
N GLN A 323 5.90 41.75 16.18
CA GLN A 323 6.89 42.34 15.27
C GLN A 323 8.34 41.98 15.66
N GLY A 324 8.65 41.87 16.95
CA GLY A 324 9.99 41.47 17.42
C GLY A 324 10.40 40.08 16.93
N LYS A 325 9.53 39.07 17.14
CA LYS A 325 9.84 37.66 16.81
C LYS A 325 10.04 37.38 15.32
N VAL A 326 9.53 38.22 14.41
CA VAL A 326 9.80 38.08 12.97
C VAL A 326 11.23 38.53 12.63
N HIS A 327 11.73 39.59 13.30
CA HIS A 327 13.07 40.11 13.06
C HIS A 327 14.17 39.17 13.58
N ASP A 328 13.94 38.49 14.70
CA ASP A 328 14.90 37.52 15.25
C ASP A 328 15.06 36.29 14.34
N LEU A 329 13.96 35.74 13.82
CA LEU A 329 13.99 34.56 12.93
C LEU A 329 14.73 34.88 11.61
N GLN A 330 14.53 36.06 11.03
CA GLN A 330 15.21 36.49 9.81
C GLN A 330 16.74 36.69 10.01
N ASN A 331 17.15 37.11 11.21
CA ASN A 331 18.57 37.16 11.58
C ASN A 331 19.18 35.75 11.72
N GLU A 332 18.41 34.78 12.24
CA GLU A 332 18.89 33.40 12.43
C GLU A 332 19.02 32.63 11.10
N GLU A 333 18.06 32.76 10.17
CA GLU A 333 18.18 32.24 8.80
C GLU A 333 19.39 32.84 8.06
N SER A 334 19.58 34.16 8.16
CA SER A 334 20.72 34.87 7.53
C SER A 334 22.07 34.38 8.05
N ARG A 335 22.15 34.04 9.34
CA ARG A 335 23.34 33.49 9.99
C ARG A 335 23.64 32.06 9.55
N LEU A 336 22.62 31.19 9.48
CA LEU A 336 22.75 29.82 9.00
C LEU A 336 23.17 29.77 7.52
N HIS A 337 22.59 30.65 6.68
CA HIS A 337 22.96 30.74 5.27
C HIS A 337 24.42 31.20 5.08
N SER A 338 24.89 32.13 5.92
CA SER A 338 26.29 32.57 5.91
C SER A 338 27.27 31.45 6.29
N GLN A 339 26.94 30.65 7.32
CA GLN A 339 27.75 29.48 7.71
C GLN A 339 27.84 28.44 6.59
N TYR A 340 26.73 28.14 5.91
CA TYR A 340 26.70 27.18 4.80
C TYR A 340 27.66 27.58 3.65
N ILE A 341 27.77 28.88 3.36
CA ILE A 341 28.66 29.40 2.31
C ILE A 341 30.15 29.30 2.70
N GLU A 342 30.52 29.52 3.97
CA GLU A 342 31.91 29.38 4.43
C GLU A 342 32.44 27.94 4.44
N GLU A 343 31.55 26.95 4.60
CA GLU A 343 31.92 25.53 4.51
C GLU A 343 32.09 25.06 3.06
N HIS A 344 31.18 25.46 2.17
CA HIS A 344 31.13 24.95 0.79
C HIS A 344 32.07 25.66 -0.21
N THR A 345 32.74 26.76 0.20
CA THR A 345 33.67 27.51 -0.68
C THR A 345 35.13 27.07 -0.59
N LYS A 346 35.50 26.17 0.34
CA LYS A 346 36.89 25.70 0.54
C LYS A 346 37.25 24.49 -0.34
N ALA A 347 37.33 24.72 -1.66
CA ALA A 347 37.81 23.70 -2.60
C ALA A 347 39.31 23.35 -2.39
N PRO A 348 39.70 22.06 -2.29
CA PRO A 348 41.09 21.68 -2.11
C PRO A 348 41.89 21.81 -3.42
N ARG A 349 43.07 22.43 -3.34
CA ARG A 349 44.05 22.41 -4.45
C ARG A 349 44.72 21.04 -4.54
N CYS A 350 44.41 20.27 -5.57
CA CYS A 350 45.29 19.20 -6.05
C CYS A 350 45.41 19.30 -7.58
N GLY A 351 46.61 19.07 -8.12
CA GLY A 351 46.83 19.18 -9.55
C GLY A 351 47.97 18.30 -10.04
N LYS A 352 47.74 17.65 -11.18
CA LYS A 352 48.75 17.21 -12.16
C LYS A 352 48.07 17.03 -13.53
N LYS A 353 48.89 17.01 -14.58
CA LYS A 353 48.48 17.02 -16.00
C LYS A 353 48.48 15.61 -16.62
N VAL A 354 48.20 15.58 -17.94
CA VAL A 354 48.33 14.46 -18.91
C VAL A 354 47.08 13.57 -18.97
N GLY A 355 46.49 13.31 -20.15
CA GLY A 355 46.80 13.83 -21.49
C GLY A 355 45.80 13.34 -22.57
N PHE A 356 45.69 14.05 -23.69
CA PHE A 356 44.83 13.69 -24.83
C PHE A 356 45.49 12.66 -25.76
N ALA A 357 44.69 11.74 -26.31
CA ALA A 357 44.93 11.08 -27.60
C ALA A 357 43.61 10.47 -28.13
N ASP A 358 43.32 10.70 -29.41
CA ASP A 358 42.19 10.08 -30.14
C ASP A 358 42.59 8.75 -30.80
N ASN A 359 41.56 8.06 -31.35
CA ASN A 359 41.54 6.90 -32.29
C ASN A 359 41.01 5.58 -31.69
N LYS A 360 40.48 4.60 -32.46
CA LYS A 360 39.66 4.52 -33.71
C LYS A 360 39.44 3.01 -34.00
N GLU A 361 38.49 2.66 -34.87
CA GLU A 361 38.39 1.37 -35.61
C GLU A 361 38.00 0.05 -34.88
N ASP A 362 36.80 -0.43 -35.24
CA ASP A 362 36.47 -1.74 -35.86
C ASP A 362 36.54 -3.12 -35.14
N LEU A 363 35.32 -3.58 -34.78
CA LEU A 363 34.76 -4.94 -35.09
C LEU A 363 35.42 -6.16 -34.35
N PRO A 364 35.05 -7.45 -34.60
CA PRO A 364 34.23 -8.19 -33.62
C PRO A 364 34.71 -9.64 -33.32
N CYS A 365 33.81 -10.47 -32.75
CA CYS A 365 33.95 -11.93 -32.55
C CYS A 365 34.95 -12.37 -31.43
N SER A 366 34.82 -13.54 -30.79
CA SER A 366 33.76 -14.56 -30.76
C SER A 366 33.87 -15.49 -29.54
N ASN A 367 32.80 -16.24 -29.25
CA ASN A 367 32.71 -17.49 -28.49
C ASN A 367 33.97 -18.09 -27.83
N CYS A 368 33.85 -18.48 -26.56
CA CYS A 368 34.32 -19.78 -26.08
C CYS A 368 33.38 -20.33 -24.98
N ASN A 369 32.95 -21.59 -25.15
CA ASN A 369 32.42 -22.43 -24.08
C ASN A 369 33.57 -23.21 -23.41
N LEU A 370 33.24 -24.02 -22.39
CA LEU A 370 34.02 -24.98 -21.57
C LEU A 370 34.11 -24.48 -20.11
N SER A 371 33.39 -25.00 -19.11
CA SER A 371 33.07 -26.38 -18.67
C SER A 371 34.16 -27.05 -17.82
N ASN A 372 33.71 -27.70 -16.74
CA ASN A 372 34.37 -28.76 -15.95
C ASN A 372 35.38 -28.34 -14.86
N ASN A 373 34.87 -28.36 -13.63
CA ASN A 373 35.29 -29.26 -12.54
C ASN A 373 36.73 -29.24 -11.97
N SER A 374 36.74 -28.87 -10.67
CA SER A 374 37.16 -29.71 -9.53
C SER A 374 38.62 -29.74 -9.03
N SER A 375 38.67 -29.55 -7.70
CA SER A 375 39.45 -30.28 -6.68
C SER A 375 40.93 -29.93 -6.41
N ASN A 376 41.18 -29.80 -5.09
CA ASN A 376 42.43 -30.09 -4.36
C ASN A 376 43.61 -29.09 -4.51
N ASP A 377 44.37 -28.74 -3.45
CA ASP A 377 44.23 -29.02 -2.01
C ASP A 377 45.11 -28.04 -1.15
N HIS A 378 45.02 -28.16 0.17
CA HIS A 378 46.00 -27.74 1.20
C HIS A 378 46.17 -26.23 1.53
N ASN A 379 46.55 -25.81 2.76
CA ASN A 379 46.36 -26.37 4.13
C ASN A 379 46.75 -25.28 5.20
N GLN A 380 46.43 -25.50 6.49
CA GLN A 380 46.97 -24.80 7.70
C GLN A 380 46.58 -23.31 7.88
N ASP A 381 46.36 -22.70 9.05
CA ASP A 381 46.09 -23.12 10.46
C ASP A 381 45.58 -21.83 11.22
N ALA A 382 45.25 -21.72 12.53
CA ALA A 382 45.33 -22.61 13.69
C ALA A 382 44.37 -22.19 14.84
N VAL A 383 44.13 -23.12 15.78
CA VAL A 383 43.92 -22.97 17.26
C VAL A 383 42.79 -22.06 17.82
N ALA A 384 42.02 -22.64 18.74
CA ALA A 384 41.27 -21.99 19.81
C ALA A 384 41.52 -22.74 21.15
N PRO A 385 41.14 -22.20 22.32
CA PRO A 385 41.01 -22.99 23.55
C PRO A 385 39.60 -22.96 24.18
N THR A 386 39.24 -24.05 24.87
CA THR A 386 37.95 -24.29 25.54
C THR A 386 38.16 -24.49 27.04
N THR A 387 37.22 -24.05 27.89
CA THR A 387 37.04 -24.57 29.26
C THR A 387 35.56 -24.65 29.66
N THR A 388 35.26 -25.55 30.60
CA THR A 388 33.93 -26.05 30.97
C THR A 388 33.48 -25.62 32.39
N PRO A 389 32.20 -25.82 32.79
CA PRO A 389 31.61 -25.19 33.98
C PRO A 389 31.74 -26.00 35.28
N VAL A 390 31.28 -25.41 36.40
CA VAL A 390 31.13 -26.06 37.72
C VAL A 390 29.81 -25.61 38.38
N GLU A 391 29.02 -26.56 38.88
CA GLU A 391 27.93 -26.33 39.85
C GLU A 391 28.46 -26.47 41.29
N ALA A 392 27.87 -25.74 42.26
CA ALA A 392 27.42 -26.31 43.54
C ALA A 392 26.82 -25.27 44.52
N SER A 393 25.56 -25.49 44.92
CA SER A 393 25.02 -25.44 46.30
C SER A 393 25.20 -24.22 47.24
N LYS A 394 24.06 -23.84 47.85
CA LYS A 394 23.87 -23.25 49.20
C LYS A 394 24.41 -21.83 49.46
N MET A 395 23.47 -20.88 49.53
CA MET A 395 22.78 -20.62 50.82
C MET A 395 21.34 -20.18 50.59
#